data_AF-A0A3B0J9J2-F1
#
_entry.id   AF-A0A3B0J9J2-F1
#
_cell.length_a   1.000
_cell.length_b   1.000
_cell.length_c   1.000
_cell.angle_alpha   90.00
_cell.angle_beta   90.00
_cell.angle_gamma   90.00
#
_symmetry.space_group_name_H-M   'P 1'
#
loop_
_entity.id
_entity.type
_entity.pdbx_description
1 polymer ?
#
loop_
_entity_poly.entity_id
_entity_poly.type
_entity_poly.pdbx_seq_one_letter_code
_entity_poly.pdbx_strand_id
1 'polypeptide(L)'
;MVSRFDQQKTKHQLFHVSLSLATILICMTYMQYRRNWAYLGNFWDSLVVPIVFIGELLKVVLARFYGRIEDGVLTIKQRQKKAAYFTARELAGGFTLQFLCTLLYAFICIILGAPVLGNYEETFVLSLLMTLLTVSPTVFLLGGGGALQVCFCEKPDFVTKCEDTALNLFKYNALGGILGAWAGSVVAPLDWGRDWQVYPIPNIIGALLGSAMGNIYACTHVLYATARVYMTKKRA
;
A
#
# COMPACT_ATOMS: atom_id res chain seq x y z
N MET A 1 28.25 -3.65 -17.79
CA MET A 1 28.46 -2.97 -16.49
C MET A 1 27.77 -3.82 -15.43
N VAL A 2 28.52 -4.59 -14.62
CA VAL A 2 27.92 -5.50 -13.62
C VAL A 2 27.18 -4.66 -12.58
N SER A 3 25.87 -4.86 -12.44
CA SER A 3 25.05 -4.22 -11.41
C SER A 3 25.71 -4.46 -10.05
N ARG A 4 26.26 -3.43 -9.42
CA ARG A 4 26.81 -3.55 -8.06
C ARG A 4 25.68 -3.97 -7.12
N PHE A 5 25.99 -4.91 -6.22
CA PHE A 5 25.08 -5.29 -5.16
C PHE A 5 24.82 -4.08 -4.25
N ASP A 6 23.57 -3.62 -4.23
CA ASP A 6 23.14 -2.53 -3.35
C ASP A 6 22.55 -3.10 -2.06
N GLN A 7 23.43 -3.24 -1.06
CA GLN A 7 23.09 -3.79 0.23
C GLN A 7 22.05 -2.91 0.96
N GLN A 8 22.10 -1.59 0.79
CA GLN A 8 21.17 -0.67 1.43
C GLN A 8 19.77 -0.82 0.85
N LYS A 9 19.66 -0.88 -0.49
CA LYS A 9 18.40 -1.17 -1.17
C LYS A 9 17.78 -2.49 -0.69
N THR A 10 18.58 -3.54 -0.60
CA THR A 10 18.10 -4.86 -0.14
C THR A 10 17.61 -4.82 1.30
N LYS A 11 18.33 -4.15 2.21
CA LYS A 11 17.89 -3.96 3.61
C LYS A 11 16.57 -3.19 3.67
N HIS A 12 16.47 -2.07 2.96
CA HIS A 12 15.26 -1.25 2.93
C HIS A 12 14.03 -2.07 2.54
N GLN A 13 14.16 -2.88 1.49
CA GLN A 13 13.06 -3.73 1.00
C GLN A 13 12.67 -4.83 1.99
N LEU A 14 13.65 -5.50 2.61
CA LEU A 14 13.38 -6.52 3.62
C LEU A 14 12.60 -5.94 4.80
N PHE A 15 13.02 -4.80 5.33
CA PHE A 15 12.30 -4.14 6.43
C PHE A 15 10.90 -3.70 6.03
N HIS A 16 10.72 -3.17 4.81
CA HIS A 16 9.40 -2.78 4.31
C HIS A 16 8.45 -3.98 4.23
N VAL A 17 8.93 -5.10 3.69
CA VAL A 17 8.15 -6.34 3.56
C VAL A 17 7.83 -6.91 4.93
N SER A 18 8.80 -6.96 5.86
CA SER A 18 8.57 -7.39 7.23
C SER A 18 7.48 -6.55 7.92
N LEU A 19 7.52 -5.23 7.76
CA LEU A 19 6.52 -4.34 8.33
C LEU A 19 5.14 -4.58 7.71
N SER A 20 5.06 -4.70 6.38
CA SER A 20 3.79 -4.97 5.69
C SER A 20 3.19 -6.31 6.12
N LEU A 21 4.01 -7.37 6.22
CA LEU A 21 3.57 -8.68 6.67
C LEU A 21 3.17 -8.66 8.15
N ALA A 22 3.88 -7.91 9.00
CA ALA A 22 3.50 -7.74 10.40
C ALA A 22 2.14 -7.05 10.54
N THR A 23 1.88 -5.98 9.80
CA THR A 23 0.56 -5.31 9.78
C THR A 23 -0.55 -6.29 9.40
N ILE A 24 -0.34 -7.06 8.34
CA ILE A 24 -1.34 -8.03 7.85
C ILE A 24 -1.52 -9.16 8.87
N LEU A 25 -0.45 -9.67 9.46
CA LEU A 25 -0.51 -10.69 10.51
C LEU A 25 -1.28 -10.20 11.74
N ILE A 26 -1.09 -8.94 12.14
CA ILE A 26 -1.84 -8.32 13.24
C ILE A 26 -3.33 -8.25 12.88
N CYS A 27 -3.68 -7.80 11.67
CA CYS A 27 -5.07 -7.81 11.20
C CYS A 27 -5.67 -9.22 11.22
N MET A 28 -4.96 -10.22 10.68
CA MET A 28 -5.44 -11.61 10.65
C MET A 28 -5.61 -12.19 12.05
N THR A 29 -4.67 -11.93 12.95
CA THR A 29 -4.74 -12.37 14.36
C THR A 29 -5.90 -11.72 15.09
N TYR A 30 -6.10 -10.42 14.88
CA TYR A 30 -7.22 -9.68 15.45
C TYR A 30 -8.58 -10.24 14.96
N MET A 31 -8.72 -10.46 13.65
CA MET A 31 -9.92 -11.07 13.07
C MET A 31 -10.19 -12.46 13.67
N GLN A 32 -9.15 -13.29 13.76
CA GLN A 32 -9.25 -14.64 14.33
C GLN A 32 -9.60 -14.63 15.82
N TYR A 33 -9.05 -13.67 16.59
CA TYR A 33 -9.33 -13.53 18.02
C TYR A 33 -10.79 -13.15 18.29
N ARG A 34 -11.36 -12.24 17.49
CA ARG A 34 -12.74 -11.77 17.67
C ARG A 34 -13.81 -12.80 17.28
N ARG A 35 -13.48 -13.79 16.44
CA ARG A 35 -14.32 -14.94 15.99
C ARG A 35 -15.66 -14.61 15.29
N ASN A 36 -16.18 -13.39 15.39
CA ASN A 36 -17.34 -12.90 14.67
C ASN A 36 -16.87 -12.04 13.48
N TRP A 37 -17.35 -12.26 12.27
CA TRP A 37 -16.82 -11.60 11.08
C TRP A 37 -17.70 -10.43 10.63
N ALA A 38 -18.92 -10.33 11.17
CA ALA A 38 -19.90 -9.32 10.78
C ALA A 38 -19.43 -7.88 11.06
N TYR A 39 -18.62 -7.67 12.10
CA TYR A 39 -18.16 -6.32 12.47
C TYR A 39 -17.12 -5.74 11.50
N LEU A 40 -16.53 -6.54 10.60
CA LEU A 40 -15.48 -6.08 9.68
C LEU A 40 -15.97 -4.97 8.74
N GLY A 41 -17.27 -4.98 8.42
CA GLY A 41 -17.94 -3.94 7.65
C GLY A 41 -18.26 -2.67 8.42
N ASN A 42 -18.24 -2.73 9.77
CA ASN A 42 -18.54 -1.59 10.63
C ASN A 42 -17.29 -0.74 10.85
N PHE A 43 -17.42 0.57 10.60
CA PHE A 43 -16.34 1.53 10.73
C PHE A 43 -15.89 1.70 12.18
N TRP A 44 -16.83 1.70 13.12
CA TRP A 44 -16.54 1.96 14.54
C TRP A 44 -16.08 0.73 15.32
N ASP A 45 -16.52 -0.46 14.92
CA ASP A 45 -16.23 -1.70 15.65
C ASP A 45 -14.97 -2.41 15.18
N SER A 46 -14.53 -2.13 13.93
CA SER A 46 -13.40 -2.79 13.30
C SER A 46 -12.09 -2.02 13.48
N LEU A 47 -11.10 -2.68 14.07
CA LEU A 47 -9.74 -2.11 14.18
C LEU A 47 -8.89 -2.32 12.92
N VAL A 48 -9.41 -2.94 11.86
CA VAL A 48 -8.62 -3.24 10.66
C VAL A 48 -8.13 -1.97 9.98
N VAL A 49 -9.01 -0.99 9.76
CA VAL A 49 -8.66 0.30 9.13
C VAL A 49 -7.57 1.05 9.92
N PRO A 50 -7.69 1.28 11.25
CA PRO A 50 -6.64 1.97 11.99
C PRO A 50 -5.33 1.17 12.05
N ILE A 51 -5.37 -0.16 12.16
CA ILE A 51 -4.16 -1.00 12.12
C ILE A 51 -3.43 -0.84 10.78
N VAL A 52 -4.17 -0.90 9.66
CA VAL A 52 -3.60 -0.71 8.32
C VAL A 52 -3.06 0.71 8.16
N PHE A 53 -3.80 1.73 8.58
CA PHE A 53 -3.34 3.12 8.54
C PHE A 53 -2.00 3.31 9.27
N ILE A 54 -1.87 2.76 10.49
CA ILE A 54 -0.61 2.79 11.25
C ILE A 54 0.49 2.04 10.49
N GLY A 55 0.19 0.87 9.92
CA GLY A 55 1.14 0.10 9.12
C GLY A 55 1.67 0.86 7.90
N GLU A 56 0.79 1.53 7.16
CA GLU A 56 1.17 2.38 6.02
C GLU A 56 1.99 3.59 6.45
N LEU A 57 1.64 4.24 7.56
CA LEU A 57 2.45 5.32 8.12
C LEU A 57 3.85 4.85 8.51
N LEU A 58 3.98 3.70 9.17
CA LEU A 58 5.28 3.14 9.54
C LEU A 58 6.13 2.83 8.29
N LYS A 59 5.52 2.35 7.19
CA LYS A 59 6.22 2.12 5.92
C LYS A 59 6.74 3.42 5.31
N VAL A 60 5.96 4.49 5.40
CA VAL A 60 6.36 5.82 4.93
C VAL A 60 7.47 6.41 5.81
N VAL A 61 7.40 6.23 7.14
CA VAL A 61 8.48 6.64 8.05
C VAL A 61 9.79 5.91 7.70
N LEU A 62 9.72 4.60 7.41
CA LEU A 62 10.87 3.82 6.95
C LEU A 62 11.41 4.36 5.61
N ALA A 63 10.54 4.67 4.64
CA ALA A 63 10.93 5.28 3.36
C ALA A 63 11.67 6.61 3.56
N ARG A 64 11.15 7.49 4.43
CA ARG A 64 11.79 8.76 4.77
C ARG A 64 13.12 8.57 5.51
N PHE A 65 13.23 7.60 6.39
CA PHE A 65 14.47 7.30 7.11
C PHE A 65 15.59 6.94 6.12
N TYR A 66 15.34 6.01 5.19
CA TYR A 66 16.32 5.64 4.18
C TYR A 66 16.54 6.74 3.14
N GLY A 67 15.50 7.51 2.80
CA GLY A 67 15.61 8.67 1.93
C GLY A 67 16.56 9.74 2.48
N ARG A 68 16.51 10.00 3.80
CA ARG A 68 17.38 10.97 4.48
C ARG A 68 18.86 10.60 4.43
N ILE A 69 19.19 9.31 4.41
CA ILE A 69 20.58 8.85 4.26
C ILE A 69 21.16 9.30 2.91
N GLU A 70 20.32 9.42 1.88
CA GLU A 70 20.71 9.83 0.53
C GLU A 70 20.49 11.33 0.24
N ASP A 71 19.97 12.12 1.18
CA ASP A 71 19.68 13.55 0.95
C ASP A 71 20.95 14.34 0.61
N GLY A 72 22.13 13.86 1.02
CA GLY A 72 23.45 14.39 0.64
C GLY A 72 23.69 14.47 -0.87
N VAL A 73 23.03 13.61 -1.65
CA VAL A 73 23.15 13.53 -3.12
C VAL A 73 22.32 14.61 -3.82
N LEU A 74 21.29 15.14 -3.16
CA LEU A 74 20.37 16.11 -3.75
C LEU A 74 20.98 17.52 -3.80
N THR A 75 20.75 18.22 -4.93
CA THR A 75 21.07 19.63 -5.06
C THR A 75 20.20 20.49 -4.14
N ILE A 76 20.68 21.70 -3.80
CA ILE A 76 19.94 22.66 -2.96
C ILE A 76 18.54 22.94 -3.54
N LYS A 77 18.44 23.10 -4.87
CA LYS A 77 17.16 23.30 -5.56
C LYS A 77 16.21 22.11 -5.41
N GLN A 78 16.72 20.88 -5.54
CA GLN A 78 15.92 19.66 -5.34
C GLN A 78 15.44 19.52 -3.89
N ARG A 79 16.27 19.86 -2.90
CA ARG A 79 15.85 19.85 -1.48
C ARG A 79 14.75 20.87 -1.19
N GLN A 80 14.85 22.07 -1.76
CA GLN A 80 13.80 23.09 -1.64
C GLN A 80 12.49 22.62 -2.26
N LYS A 81 12.54 22.00 -3.45
CA LYS A 81 11.36 21.39 -4.08
C LYS A 81 10.75 20.30 -3.19
N LYS A 82 11.58 19.38 -2.66
CA LYS A 82 11.14 18.31 -1.74
C LYS A 82 10.45 18.85 -0.49
N ALA A 83 10.95 19.95 0.09
CA ALA A 83 10.32 20.61 1.23
C ALA A 83 8.97 21.25 0.88
N ALA A 84 8.81 21.75 -0.34
CA ALA A 84 7.57 22.39 -0.79
C ALA A 84 6.37 21.41 -0.82
N TYR A 85 6.60 20.11 -0.97
CA TYR A 85 5.54 19.08 -0.93
C TYR A 85 4.92 18.88 0.47
N PHE A 86 5.48 19.47 1.53
CA PHE A 86 4.90 19.47 2.88
C PHE A 86 4.23 20.80 3.25
N THR A 87 3.95 21.66 2.27
CA THR A 87 3.19 22.89 2.47
C THR A 87 1.72 22.57 2.78
N ALA A 88 1.02 23.43 3.54
CA ALA A 88 -0.40 23.27 3.85
C ALA A 88 -1.27 23.03 2.59
N ARG A 89 -0.95 23.66 1.46
CA ARG A 89 -1.61 23.44 0.16
C ARG A 89 -1.48 21.99 -0.32
N GLU A 90 -0.31 21.40 -0.18
CA GLU A 90 -0.02 20.03 -0.64
C GLU A 90 -0.62 18.99 0.32
N LEU A 91 -0.68 19.30 1.61
CA LEU A 91 -1.42 18.51 2.58
C LEU A 91 -2.92 18.53 2.29
N ALA A 92 -3.50 19.72 2.05
CA ALA A 92 -4.89 19.86 1.63
C ALA A 92 -5.16 19.09 0.34
N GLY A 93 -4.29 19.23 -0.67
CA GLY A 93 -4.37 18.46 -1.91
C GLY A 93 -4.28 16.95 -1.68
N GLY A 94 -3.44 16.49 -0.75
CA GLY A 94 -3.35 15.09 -0.34
C GLY A 94 -4.64 14.57 0.29
N PHE A 95 -5.26 15.34 1.19
CA PHE A 95 -6.56 15.00 1.77
C PHE A 95 -7.67 14.96 0.71
N THR A 96 -7.70 15.93 -0.21
CA THR A 96 -8.63 15.94 -1.33
C THR A 96 -8.45 14.71 -2.21
N LEU A 97 -7.21 14.36 -2.55
CA LEU A 97 -6.92 13.17 -3.36
C LEU A 97 -7.38 11.89 -2.67
N GLN A 98 -7.08 11.74 -1.37
CA GLN A 98 -7.54 10.60 -0.58
C GLN A 98 -9.07 10.48 -0.57
N PHE A 99 -9.76 11.60 -0.38
CA PHE A 99 -11.22 11.65 -0.41
C PHE A 99 -11.77 11.24 -1.78
N LEU A 100 -11.24 11.81 -2.87
CA LEU A 100 -11.65 11.47 -4.23
C LEU A 100 -11.40 10.00 -4.57
N CYS A 101 -10.26 9.45 -4.17
CA CYS A 101 -9.96 8.02 -4.37
C CYS A 101 -10.91 7.12 -3.56
N THR A 102 -11.29 7.52 -2.35
CA THR A 102 -12.27 6.77 -1.55
C THR A 102 -13.63 6.77 -2.24
N LEU A 103 -14.08 7.91 -2.77
CA LEU A 103 -15.32 7.98 -3.57
C LEU A 103 -15.24 7.15 -4.85
N LEU A 104 -14.09 7.16 -5.53
CA LEU A 104 -13.88 6.36 -6.74
C LEU A 104 -13.96 4.86 -6.43
N TYR A 105 -13.33 4.38 -5.36
CA TYR A 105 -13.44 2.98 -4.95
C TYR A 105 -14.88 2.61 -4.55
N ALA A 106 -15.60 3.50 -3.87
CA ALA A 106 -16.99 3.27 -3.51
C ALA A 106 -17.87 3.15 -4.77
N PHE A 107 -17.67 4.04 -5.73
CA PHE A 107 -18.34 3.99 -7.03
C PHE A 107 -18.03 2.69 -7.79
N ILE A 108 -16.76 2.25 -7.81
CA ILE A 108 -16.37 0.97 -8.41
C ILE A 108 -17.08 -0.20 -7.70
N CYS A 109 -17.12 -0.21 -6.36
CA CYS A 109 -17.81 -1.25 -5.61
C CYS A 109 -19.29 -1.32 -5.97
N ILE A 110 -19.96 -0.17 -6.08
CA ILE A 110 -21.39 -0.08 -6.45
C ILE A 110 -21.64 -0.65 -7.86
N ILE A 111 -20.84 -0.25 -8.85
CA ILE A 111 -20.98 -0.77 -10.22
C ILE A 111 -20.73 -2.27 -10.30
N LEU A 112 -19.82 -2.78 -9.46
CA LEU A 112 -19.51 -4.20 -9.38
C LEU A 112 -20.51 -5.01 -8.52
N GLY A 113 -21.58 -4.37 -8.02
CA GLY A 113 -22.70 -5.05 -7.37
C GLY A 113 -22.88 -4.80 -5.88
N ALA A 114 -22.16 -3.84 -5.28
CA ALA A 114 -22.38 -3.46 -3.88
C ALA A 114 -23.76 -2.78 -3.70
N PRO A 115 -24.53 -3.10 -2.64
CA PRO A 115 -25.84 -2.50 -2.39
C PRO A 115 -25.75 -1.00 -2.09
N VAL A 116 -26.44 -0.17 -2.89
CA VAL A 116 -26.37 1.31 -2.78
C VAL A 116 -27.00 1.85 -1.49
N LEU A 117 -28.13 1.29 -1.06
CA LEU A 117 -28.95 1.85 0.02
C LEU A 117 -28.87 1.06 1.33
N GLY A 118 -28.40 -0.19 1.31
CA GLY A 118 -28.36 -1.06 2.48
C GLY A 118 -27.02 -1.07 3.20
N ASN A 119 -25.91 -1.05 2.45
CA ASN A 119 -24.59 -1.38 2.97
C ASN A 119 -23.57 -0.26 2.69
N TYR A 120 -23.97 0.98 3.01
CA TYR A 120 -23.13 2.16 2.76
C TYR A 120 -21.89 2.18 3.66
N GLU A 121 -21.98 1.65 4.88
CA GLU A 121 -20.87 1.61 5.83
C GLU A 121 -19.81 0.60 5.39
N GLU A 122 -20.23 -0.59 4.98
CA GLU A 122 -19.40 -1.66 4.43
C GLU A 122 -18.64 -1.18 3.19
N THR A 123 -19.37 -0.52 2.29
CA THR A 123 -18.80 0.04 1.06
C THR A 123 -17.78 1.13 1.40
N PHE A 124 -18.08 1.99 2.37
CA PHE A 124 -17.17 3.02 2.83
C PHE A 124 -15.90 2.44 3.45
N VAL A 125 -16.02 1.45 4.35
CA VAL A 125 -14.88 0.78 5.00
C VAL A 125 -13.99 0.10 3.98
N LEU A 126 -14.55 -0.65 3.03
CA LEU A 126 -13.79 -1.29 1.97
C LEU A 126 -13.07 -0.25 1.09
N SER A 127 -13.77 0.82 0.70
CA SER A 127 -13.20 1.87 -0.15
C SER A 127 -12.09 2.65 0.56
N LEU A 128 -12.25 2.90 1.85
CA LEU A 128 -11.22 3.52 2.68
C LEU A 128 -10.00 2.62 2.80
N LEU A 129 -10.20 1.32 3.07
CA LEU A 129 -9.12 0.32 3.12
C LEU A 129 -8.38 0.24 1.78
N MET A 130 -9.10 0.20 0.67
CA MET A 130 -8.51 0.19 -0.67
C MET A 130 -7.68 1.45 -0.91
N THR A 131 -8.15 2.62 -0.48
CA THR A 131 -7.40 3.87 -0.62
C THR A 131 -6.14 3.86 0.25
N LEU A 132 -6.23 3.33 1.48
CA LEU A 132 -5.09 3.13 2.39
C LEU A 132 -4.00 2.24 1.78
N LEU A 133 -4.38 1.13 1.15
CA LEU A 133 -3.42 0.19 0.57
C LEU A 133 -2.81 0.69 -0.76
N THR A 134 -3.42 1.66 -1.43
CA THR A 134 -3.07 2.04 -2.81
C THR A 134 -2.44 3.43 -2.89
N VAL A 135 -3.20 4.48 -2.59
CA VAL A 135 -2.81 5.88 -2.84
C VAL A 135 -2.18 6.52 -1.61
N SER A 136 -2.64 6.16 -0.40
CA SER A 136 -2.19 6.79 0.84
C SER A 136 -0.68 6.74 1.08
N PRO A 137 0.05 5.63 0.86
CA PRO A 137 1.49 5.58 1.14
C PRO A 137 2.27 6.57 0.27
N THR A 138 1.82 6.74 -0.98
CA THR A 138 2.40 7.70 -1.93
C THR A 138 2.09 9.14 -1.52
N VAL A 139 0.84 9.43 -1.13
CA VAL A 139 0.43 10.76 -0.64
C VAL A 139 1.17 11.13 0.64
N PHE A 140 1.33 10.20 1.57
CA PHE A 140 2.06 10.44 2.82
C PHE A 140 3.56 10.64 2.56
N LEU A 141 4.12 10.05 1.51
CA LEU A 141 5.54 10.23 1.16
C LEU A 141 5.78 11.54 0.41
N LEU A 142 4.96 11.88 -0.58
CA LEU A 142 5.22 12.94 -1.56
C LEU A 142 4.19 14.08 -1.58
N GLY A 143 3.16 14.06 -0.73
CA GLY A 143 2.05 15.02 -0.79
C GLY A 143 1.10 14.77 -1.97
N GLY A 144 0.06 15.60 -2.08
CA GLY A 144 -0.97 15.45 -3.11
C GLY A 144 -0.45 15.60 -4.53
N GLY A 145 0.29 16.69 -4.81
CA GLY A 145 0.87 16.93 -6.13
C GLY A 145 1.91 15.89 -6.53
N GLY A 146 2.70 15.42 -5.56
CA GLY A 146 3.76 14.44 -5.81
C GLY A 146 3.19 13.05 -6.09
N ALA A 147 2.11 12.68 -5.41
CA ALA A 147 1.37 11.46 -5.70
C ALA A 147 0.74 11.49 -7.09
N LEU A 148 0.09 12.58 -7.49
CA LEU A 148 -0.45 12.74 -8.85
C LEU A 148 0.65 12.64 -9.91
N GLN A 149 1.79 13.28 -9.65
CA GLN A 149 2.93 13.25 -10.56
C GLN A 149 3.47 11.83 -10.74
N VAL A 150 3.61 11.04 -9.66
CA VAL A 150 4.06 9.63 -9.76
C VAL A 150 3.01 8.74 -10.44
N CYS A 151 1.71 9.02 -10.26
CA CYS A 151 0.65 8.23 -10.86
C CYS A 151 0.45 8.51 -12.36
N PHE A 152 0.59 9.76 -12.81
CA PHE A 152 0.18 10.17 -14.16
C PHE A 152 1.27 10.84 -15.00
N CYS A 153 2.40 11.22 -14.41
CA CYS A 153 3.46 11.97 -15.05
C CYS A 153 4.83 11.32 -14.83
N GLU A 154 5.91 12.04 -15.17
CA GLU A 154 7.27 11.63 -14.86
C GLU A 154 7.59 11.81 -13.37
N LYS A 155 8.30 10.84 -12.80
CA LYS A 155 8.70 10.84 -11.38
C LYS A 155 9.48 12.13 -11.05
N PRO A 156 9.25 12.75 -9.88
CA PRO A 156 9.95 13.97 -9.53
C PRO A 156 11.48 13.77 -9.40
N ASP A 157 12.27 14.68 -9.96
CA ASP A 157 13.74 14.61 -9.98
C ASP A 157 14.43 14.63 -8.60
N PHE A 158 13.69 14.90 -7.53
CA PHE A 158 14.21 14.95 -6.16
C PHE A 158 13.98 13.66 -5.38
N VAL A 159 13.28 12.68 -5.97
CA VAL A 159 13.07 11.35 -5.37
C VAL A 159 14.40 10.62 -5.31
N THR A 160 14.82 10.23 -4.11
CA THR A 160 16.07 9.48 -3.93
C THR A 160 15.94 8.02 -4.40
N LYS A 161 17.05 7.29 -4.52
CA LYS A 161 17.01 5.88 -4.96
C LYS A 161 16.28 5.00 -3.96
N CYS A 162 16.45 5.28 -2.67
CA CYS A 162 15.70 4.63 -1.61
C CYS A 162 14.20 4.94 -1.67
N GLU A 163 13.81 6.20 -1.90
CA GLU A 163 12.41 6.60 -2.05
C GLU A 163 11.77 5.98 -3.31
N ASP A 164 12.50 5.92 -4.43
CA ASP A 164 12.04 5.21 -5.63
C ASP A 164 11.81 3.72 -5.36
N THR A 165 12.69 3.11 -4.56
CA THR A 165 12.51 1.72 -4.13
C THR A 165 11.24 1.54 -3.32
N ALA A 166 10.94 2.46 -2.38
CA ALA A 166 9.70 2.45 -1.61
C ALA A 166 8.46 2.64 -2.50
N LEU A 167 8.48 3.60 -3.44
CA LEU A 167 7.38 3.82 -4.38
C LEU A 167 7.09 2.58 -5.24
N ASN A 168 8.12 1.88 -5.68
CA ASN A 168 7.94 0.61 -6.39
C ASN A 168 7.28 -0.45 -5.50
N LEU A 169 7.64 -0.53 -4.22
CA LEU A 169 7.00 -1.44 -3.25
C LEU A 169 5.53 -1.07 -2.99
N PHE A 170 5.23 0.23 -2.82
CA PHE A 170 3.85 0.72 -2.69
C PHE A 170 3.00 0.35 -3.90
N LYS A 171 3.55 0.44 -5.11
CA LYS A 171 2.87 -0.03 -6.33
C LYS A 171 2.53 -1.52 -6.29
N TYR A 172 3.45 -2.39 -5.86
CA TYR A 172 3.15 -3.82 -5.74
C TYR A 172 2.14 -4.12 -4.64
N ASN A 173 2.19 -3.39 -3.53
CA ASN A 173 1.18 -3.44 -2.46
C ASN A 173 -0.21 -3.07 -3.01
N ALA A 174 -0.30 -1.97 -3.76
CA ALA A 174 -1.53 -1.48 -4.39
C ALA A 174 -2.11 -2.50 -5.39
N LEU A 175 -1.29 -2.98 -6.32
CA LEU A 175 -1.72 -3.97 -7.32
C LEU A 175 -2.17 -5.28 -6.67
N GLY A 176 -1.40 -5.77 -5.69
CA GLY A 176 -1.76 -6.94 -4.93
C GLY A 176 -3.08 -6.76 -4.18
N GLY A 177 -3.28 -5.63 -3.52
CA GLY A 177 -4.52 -5.31 -2.81
C GLY A 177 -5.74 -5.24 -3.74
N ILE A 178 -5.61 -4.59 -4.90
CA ILE A 178 -6.69 -4.51 -5.89
C ILE A 178 -7.05 -5.89 -6.44
N LEU A 179 -6.05 -6.66 -6.87
CA LEU A 179 -6.27 -8.01 -7.40
C LEU A 179 -6.84 -8.95 -6.35
N GLY A 180 -6.38 -8.83 -5.10
CA GLY A 180 -6.87 -9.59 -3.98
C GLY A 180 -8.32 -9.24 -3.61
N ALA A 181 -8.65 -7.94 -3.55
CA ALA A 181 -10.02 -7.48 -3.30
C ALA A 181 -10.98 -7.96 -4.40
N TRP A 182 -10.55 -7.89 -5.66
CA TRP A 182 -11.30 -8.40 -6.80
C TRP A 182 -11.48 -9.92 -6.74
N ALA A 183 -10.44 -10.68 -6.42
CA ALA A 183 -10.53 -12.12 -6.20
C ALA A 183 -11.48 -12.47 -5.05
N GLY A 184 -11.53 -11.63 -4.01
CA GLY A 184 -12.50 -11.74 -2.92
C GLY A 184 -13.96 -11.65 -3.41
N SER A 185 -14.25 -10.77 -4.37
CA SER A 185 -15.59 -10.67 -4.97
C SER A 185 -16.04 -11.96 -5.66
N VAL A 186 -15.10 -12.73 -6.22
CA VAL A 186 -15.42 -14.02 -6.88
C VAL A 186 -16.01 -15.02 -5.90
N VAL A 187 -15.75 -14.86 -4.60
CA VAL A 187 -16.24 -15.80 -3.59
C VAL A 187 -17.73 -15.58 -3.25
N ALA A 188 -18.27 -14.39 -3.49
CA ALA A 188 -19.68 -14.11 -3.19
C ALA A 188 -20.65 -14.96 -4.05
N PRO A 189 -20.46 -15.12 -5.38
CA PRO A 189 -21.30 -16.01 -6.20
C PRO A 189 -21.22 -17.50 -5.88
N LEU A 190 -20.15 -17.97 -5.21
CA LEU A 190 -20.00 -19.39 -4.87
C LEU A 190 -20.95 -19.84 -3.75
N ASP A 191 -21.54 -18.88 -3.01
CA ASP A 191 -22.55 -19.04 -1.94
C ASP A 191 -22.47 -20.39 -1.20
N TRP A 192 -21.45 -20.51 -0.34
CA TRP A 192 -21.29 -21.64 0.57
C TRP A 192 -22.09 -21.47 1.87
N GLY A 193 -22.94 -20.44 1.95
CA GLY A 193 -23.75 -20.12 3.13
C GLY A 193 -22.91 -19.81 4.38
N ARG A 194 -21.74 -19.18 4.22
CA ARG A 194 -20.84 -18.87 5.35
C ARG A 194 -20.77 -17.38 5.64
N ASP A 195 -20.74 -17.03 6.92
CA ASP A 195 -20.67 -15.63 7.39
C ASP A 195 -19.48 -14.85 6.82
N TRP A 196 -18.36 -15.53 6.56
CA TRP A 196 -17.18 -14.88 5.97
C TRP A 196 -17.36 -14.51 4.50
N GLN A 197 -18.37 -15.03 3.80
CA GLN A 197 -18.69 -14.70 2.41
C GLN A 197 -19.53 -13.42 2.27
N VAL A 198 -20.05 -12.90 3.38
CA VAL A 198 -20.90 -11.70 3.39
C VAL A 198 -20.06 -10.47 3.01
N TYR A 199 -20.59 -9.65 2.11
CA TYR A 199 -19.95 -8.38 1.72
C TYR A 199 -19.78 -7.46 2.95
N PRO A 200 -18.60 -6.86 3.19
CA PRO A 200 -17.41 -6.75 2.33
C PRO A 200 -16.27 -7.68 2.78
N ILE A 201 -16.55 -8.70 3.59
CA ILE A 201 -15.55 -9.50 4.30
C ILE A 201 -14.56 -10.20 3.36
N PRO A 202 -15.00 -10.90 2.29
CA PRO A 202 -14.07 -11.51 1.33
C PRO A 202 -13.16 -10.49 0.66
N ASN A 203 -13.68 -9.29 0.38
CA ASN A 203 -12.93 -8.23 -0.28
C ASN A 203 -11.86 -7.64 0.64
N ILE A 204 -12.18 -7.42 1.91
CA ILE A 204 -11.22 -6.94 2.92
C ILE A 204 -10.08 -7.95 3.08
N ILE A 205 -10.40 -9.22 3.28
CA ILE A 205 -9.41 -10.28 3.46
C ILE A 205 -8.59 -10.48 2.19
N GLY A 206 -9.27 -10.48 1.04
CA GLY A 206 -8.64 -10.52 -0.27
C GLY A 206 -7.65 -9.38 -0.45
N ALA A 207 -8.01 -8.14 -0.12
CA ALA A 207 -7.13 -6.98 -0.21
C ALA A 207 -5.89 -7.12 0.68
N LEU A 208 -6.08 -7.54 1.93
CA LEU A 208 -4.98 -7.77 2.87
C LEU A 208 -4.04 -8.87 2.38
N LEU A 209 -4.56 -10.03 2.01
CA LEU A 209 -3.73 -11.15 1.52
C LEU A 209 -3.07 -10.83 0.19
N GLY A 210 -3.79 -10.19 -0.72
CA GLY A 210 -3.27 -9.75 -2.01
C GLY A 210 -2.13 -8.75 -1.85
N SER A 211 -2.26 -7.78 -0.94
CA SER A 211 -1.17 -6.84 -0.63
C SER A 211 0.05 -7.54 -0.01
N ALA A 212 -0.14 -8.56 0.86
CA ALA A 212 0.96 -9.41 1.34
C ALA A 212 1.67 -10.12 0.17
N MET A 213 0.91 -10.75 -0.72
CA MET A 213 1.45 -11.44 -1.89
C MET A 213 2.23 -10.49 -2.81
N GLY A 214 1.72 -9.28 -3.03
CA GLY A 214 2.41 -8.23 -3.80
C GLY A 214 3.77 -7.86 -3.21
N ASN A 215 3.84 -7.66 -1.89
CA ASN A 215 5.10 -7.38 -1.19
C ASN A 215 6.07 -8.58 -1.23
N ILE A 216 5.57 -9.80 -1.02
CA ILE A 216 6.39 -11.01 -1.11
C ILE A 216 6.98 -11.15 -2.51
N TYR A 217 6.16 -10.99 -3.55
CA TYR A 217 6.61 -11.04 -4.94
C TYR A 217 7.72 -10.02 -5.23
N ALA A 218 7.53 -8.77 -4.80
CA ALA A 218 8.52 -7.71 -4.97
C ALA A 218 9.84 -8.05 -4.27
N CYS A 219 9.78 -8.59 -3.05
CA CYS A 219 10.93 -9.03 -2.28
C CYS A 219 11.67 -10.17 -2.98
N THR A 220 10.95 -11.23 -3.37
CA THR A 220 11.50 -12.41 -4.03
C THR A 220 12.19 -12.04 -5.33
N HIS A 221 11.59 -11.16 -6.14
CA HIS A 221 12.17 -10.70 -7.38
C HIS A 221 13.54 -10.03 -7.16
N VAL A 222 13.68 -9.18 -6.12
CA VAL A 222 14.96 -8.52 -5.84
C VAL A 222 15.97 -9.46 -5.19
N LEU A 223 15.54 -10.33 -4.29
CA LEU A 223 16.42 -11.36 -3.70
C LEU A 223 16.98 -12.28 -4.78
N TYR A 224 16.14 -12.68 -5.75
CA TYR A 224 16.56 -13.46 -6.90
C TYR A 224 17.58 -12.71 -7.77
N ALA A 225 17.30 -11.45 -8.12
CA ALA A 225 18.22 -10.63 -8.89
C ALA A 225 19.57 -10.45 -8.18
N THR A 226 19.54 -10.23 -6.87
CA THR A 226 20.72 -10.11 -6.00
C THR A 226 21.53 -11.40 -5.98
N ALA A 227 20.88 -12.53 -5.72
CA ALA A 227 21.52 -13.84 -5.67
C ALA A 227 22.18 -14.18 -7.00
N ARG A 228 21.51 -13.87 -8.13
CA ARG A 228 22.05 -14.05 -9.48
C ARG A 228 23.34 -13.25 -9.68
N VAL A 229 23.37 -11.97 -9.31
CA VAL A 229 24.57 -11.13 -9.40
C VAL A 229 25.70 -11.69 -8.55
N TYR A 230 25.43 -12.07 -7.30
CA TYR A 230 26.42 -12.65 -6.41
C TYR A 230 27.02 -13.95 -6.98
N MET A 231 26.17 -14.84 -7.50
CA MET A 231 26.60 -16.09 -8.13
C MET A 231 27.44 -15.86 -9.39
N THR A 232 27.11 -14.85 -10.21
CA THR A 232 27.94 -14.50 -11.38
C THR A 232 29.31 -13.94 -11.00
N LYS A 233 29.39 -13.12 -9.94
CA LYS A 233 30.66 -12.58 -9.44
C LYS A 233 31.56 -13.66 -8.85
N LYS A 234 30.99 -14.67 -8.19
CA LYS A 234 31.75 -15.81 -7.64
C LYS A 234 32.34 -16.72 -8.74
N ARG A 235 31.72 -16.73 -9.94
CA ARG A 235 32.17 -17.54 -11.08
C ARG A 235 33.20 -16.84 -11.98
N ALA A 236 33.37 -15.53 -11.84
CA ALA A 236 34.36 -14.72 -12.55
C ALA A 236 35.61 -14.53 -11.69
#